data_AF-A0A3D5U6T6-F1
#
_entry.id   AF-A0A3D5U6T6-F1
#
_cell.length_a   1.000
_cell.length_b   1.000
_cell.length_c   1.000
_cell.angle_alpha   90.00
_cell.angle_beta   90.00
_cell.angle_gamma   90.00
#
_symmetry.space_group_name_H-M   'P 1'
#
loop_
_entity.id
_entity.type
_entity.pdbx_description
1 polymer ?
#
loop_
_entity_poly.entity_id
_entity_poly.type
_entity_poly.pdbx_seq_one_letter_code
_entity_poly.pdbx_strand_id
1 'polypeptide(L)'
;LPADHVISKRDAFLLNLQKAGEAASEGRLITFGIVPDYPATGYGYIEAGAMISEGLYEVRRFKEKPDLATAGSFLARGGFYWNSGMFCWCIGTISKAFERHMQPAAELCAKIGAVWSEQGPGADISTLYKDMPRVPIDIAIMEKAERRCVIPVDLGWSDVGSWKALWELCAKDQQGNFSSAPLYAIDAHENYIKSDKFTAIIGVDNLCVIETDDAILIVAKDRSEDVKLVVENLKQNELTELL
;
A
#
# COMPACT_ATOMS: atom_id res chain seq x y z
N LEU A 1 -6.70 -0.33 -8.33
CA LEU A 1 -6.66 0.44 -7.07
C LEU A 1 -6.76 -0.56 -5.94
N PRO A 2 -5.89 -0.51 -4.93
CA PRO A 2 -6.07 -1.26 -3.69
C PRO A 2 -7.35 -0.83 -2.98
N ALA A 3 -8.02 -1.75 -2.29
CA ALA A 3 -9.33 -1.52 -1.66
C ALA A 3 -9.22 -1.03 -0.20
N ASP A 4 -8.02 -1.11 0.35
CA ASP A 4 -7.62 -0.92 1.74
C ASP A 4 -6.87 0.39 1.97
N HIS A 5 -6.76 1.24 0.95
CA HIS A 5 -6.08 2.53 1.05
C HIS A 5 -7.05 3.67 1.38
N VAL A 6 -6.55 4.68 2.09
CA VAL A 6 -7.27 5.93 2.37
C VAL A 6 -6.68 7.06 1.53
N ILE A 7 -7.56 7.85 0.90
CA ILE A 7 -7.23 9.04 0.13
C ILE A 7 -8.10 10.19 0.66
N SER A 8 -7.48 11.14 1.36
CA SER A 8 -8.21 12.26 1.95
C SER A 8 -8.41 13.44 0.99
N LYS A 9 -7.51 13.65 0.01
CA LYS A 9 -7.59 14.74 -0.98
C LYS A 9 -8.23 14.25 -2.29
N ARG A 10 -9.55 14.03 -2.25
CA ARG A 10 -10.31 13.47 -3.39
C ARG A 10 -10.14 14.26 -4.69
N ASP A 11 -10.21 15.58 -4.66
CA ASP A 11 -10.13 16.40 -5.88
C ASP A 11 -8.75 16.31 -6.54
N ALA A 12 -7.69 16.29 -5.73
CA ALA A 12 -6.32 16.07 -6.21
C ALA A 12 -6.17 14.67 -6.84
N PHE A 13 -6.81 13.65 -6.26
CA PHE A 13 -6.81 12.30 -6.82
C PHE A 13 -7.51 12.25 -8.19
N LEU A 14 -8.71 12.83 -8.31
CA LEU A 14 -9.46 12.84 -9.57
C LEU A 14 -8.72 13.58 -10.68
N LEU A 15 -8.10 14.72 -10.38
CA LEU A 15 -7.29 15.48 -11.33
C LEU A 15 -6.11 14.65 -11.86
N ASN A 16 -5.37 13.99 -10.97
CA ASN A 16 -4.23 13.16 -11.37
C ASN A 16 -4.67 11.86 -12.06
N LEU A 17 -5.85 11.33 -11.74
CA LEU A 17 -6.42 10.17 -12.41
C LEU A 17 -6.79 10.50 -13.87
N GLN A 18 -7.32 11.70 -14.14
CA GLN A 18 -7.59 12.15 -15.51
C GLN A 18 -6.29 12.22 -16.33
N LYS A 19 -5.26 12.86 -15.78
CA LYS A 19 -3.92 12.93 -16.38
C LYS A 19 -3.31 11.54 -16.63
N ALA A 20 -3.51 10.61 -15.69
CA ALA A 20 -3.08 9.22 -15.86
C ALA A 20 -3.82 8.55 -17.02
N GLY A 21 -5.12 8.81 -17.17
CA GLY A 21 -5.93 8.30 -18.28
C GLY A 21 -5.47 8.82 -19.65
N GLU A 22 -5.13 10.12 -19.73
CA GLU A 22 -4.56 10.74 -20.94
C GLU A 22 -3.24 10.06 -21.32
N ALA A 23 -2.30 9.94 -20.37
CA ALA A 23 -1.04 9.25 -20.60
C ALA A 23 -1.22 7.75 -20.94
N ALA A 24 -2.19 7.08 -20.31
CA ALA A 24 -2.50 5.67 -20.56
C ALA A 24 -2.96 5.46 -22.02
N SER A 25 -3.75 6.40 -22.55
CA SER A 25 -4.24 6.37 -23.93
C SER A 25 -3.11 6.41 -24.98
N GLU A 26 -1.94 6.93 -24.61
CA GLU A 26 -0.72 6.92 -25.43
C GLU A 26 0.08 5.61 -25.32
N GLY A 27 -0.46 4.60 -24.64
CA GLY A 27 0.18 3.30 -24.46
C GLY A 27 1.25 3.27 -23.36
N ARG A 28 1.10 4.10 -22.32
CA ARG A 28 1.98 4.11 -21.15
C ARG A 28 1.39 3.28 -20.00
N LEU A 29 2.26 2.81 -19.11
CA LEU A 29 1.89 2.15 -17.85
C LEU A 29 2.16 3.12 -16.71
N ILE A 30 1.12 3.60 -16.04
CA ILE A 30 1.23 4.68 -15.07
C ILE A 30 1.11 4.10 -13.66
N THR A 31 1.96 4.60 -12.77
CA THR A 31 1.82 4.46 -11.32
C THR A 31 1.77 5.85 -10.66
N PHE A 32 1.18 5.91 -9.47
CA PHE A 32 1.12 7.13 -8.67
C PHE A 32 2.19 7.06 -7.58
N GLY A 33 3.10 8.03 -7.60
CA GLY A 33 4.19 8.11 -6.64
C GLY A 33 3.82 9.07 -5.51
N ILE A 34 3.70 8.58 -4.28
CA ILE A 34 3.43 9.45 -3.12
C ILE A 34 4.70 10.19 -2.75
N VAL A 35 4.59 11.51 -2.53
CA VAL A 35 5.71 12.32 -2.03
C VAL A 35 6.07 11.83 -0.63
N PRO A 36 7.29 11.30 -0.42
CA PRO A 36 7.70 10.82 0.89
C PRO A 36 7.96 11.99 1.83
N ASP A 37 7.52 11.86 3.08
CA ASP A 37 7.80 12.81 4.17
C ASP A 37 8.70 12.22 5.28
N TYR A 38 8.94 10.90 5.26
CA TYR A 38 9.91 10.21 6.11
C TYR A 38 10.59 9.03 5.37
N PRO A 39 11.72 8.49 5.86
CA PRO A 39 12.42 7.40 5.19
C PRO A 39 11.78 6.03 5.52
N ALA A 40 10.57 5.79 5.03
CA ALA A 40 9.85 4.54 5.23
C ALA A 40 10.64 3.34 4.66
N THR A 41 10.78 2.27 5.42
CA THR A 41 11.39 1.00 4.95
C THR A 41 10.35 -0.04 4.56
N GLY A 42 9.07 0.20 4.88
CA GLY A 42 7.95 -0.69 4.56
C GLY A 42 7.43 -0.54 3.13
N TYR A 43 7.78 0.55 2.44
CA TYR A 43 7.29 0.87 1.11
C TYR A 43 8.30 0.58 0.00
N GLY A 44 7.78 0.23 -1.18
CA GLY A 44 8.54 0.33 -2.42
C GLY A 44 8.75 1.79 -2.82
N TYR A 45 9.88 2.09 -3.47
CA TYR A 45 10.22 3.40 -3.98
C TYR A 45 10.32 3.39 -5.50
N ILE A 46 9.96 4.51 -6.11
CA ILE A 46 10.01 4.76 -7.54
C ILE A 46 10.99 5.90 -7.76
N GLU A 47 12.08 5.67 -8.48
CA GLU A 47 12.97 6.73 -8.95
C GLU A 47 12.40 7.31 -10.25
N ALA A 48 12.03 8.59 -10.22
CA ALA A 48 11.66 9.32 -11.43
C ALA A 48 12.87 9.53 -12.34
N GLY A 49 12.64 9.36 -13.63
CA GLY A 49 13.58 9.62 -14.70
C GLY A 49 13.31 10.96 -15.37
N ALA A 50 13.44 11.00 -16.69
CA ALA A 50 13.19 12.19 -17.47
C ALA A 50 11.72 12.64 -17.35
N MET A 51 11.52 13.96 -17.31
CA MET A 51 10.18 14.54 -17.39
C MET A 51 9.64 14.38 -18.81
N ILE A 52 8.44 13.81 -18.94
CA ILE A 52 7.74 13.66 -20.22
C ILE A 52 6.88 14.90 -20.47
N SER A 53 6.17 15.33 -19.43
CA SER A 53 5.37 16.55 -19.38
C SER A 53 5.25 17.01 -17.93
N GLU A 54 4.69 18.19 -17.68
CA GLU A 54 4.56 18.75 -16.34
C GLU A 54 3.92 17.74 -15.38
N GLY A 55 4.67 17.30 -14.36
CA GLY A 55 4.24 16.33 -13.35
C GLY A 55 4.04 14.89 -13.85
N LEU A 56 4.60 14.51 -15.00
CA LEU A 56 4.64 13.14 -15.51
C LEU A 56 6.09 12.79 -15.86
N TYR A 57 6.62 11.76 -15.25
CA TYR A 57 8.02 11.36 -15.40
C TYR A 57 8.10 9.92 -15.86
N GLU A 58 9.16 9.57 -16.59
CA GLU A 58 9.51 8.17 -16.80
C GLU A 58 9.85 7.50 -15.47
N VAL A 59 9.61 6.19 -15.35
CA VAL A 59 10.17 5.42 -14.23
C VAL A 59 11.55 4.94 -14.60
N ARG A 60 12.57 5.44 -13.88
CA ARG A 60 13.95 4.99 -14.04
C ARG A 60 14.13 3.60 -13.45
N ARG A 61 13.67 3.39 -12.22
CA ARG A 61 13.66 2.07 -11.55
C ARG A 61 12.70 2.04 -10.36
N PHE A 62 12.33 0.83 -9.98
CA PHE A 62 11.72 0.54 -8.68
C PHE A 62 12.78 0.06 -7.71
N LYS A 63 12.55 0.31 -6.42
CA LYS A 63 13.35 -0.23 -5.33
C LYS A 63 12.41 -0.69 -4.22
N GLU A 64 12.27 -2.00 -4.08
CA GLU A 64 11.42 -2.57 -3.04
C GLU A 64 12.10 -2.49 -1.66
N LYS A 65 11.36 -1.98 -0.66
CA LYS A 65 11.65 -2.01 0.78
C LYS A 65 13.14 -1.81 1.12
N PRO A 66 13.71 -0.62 0.83
CA PRO A 66 15.10 -0.32 1.14
C PRO A 66 15.35 -0.31 2.66
N ASP A 67 16.63 -0.48 3.05
CA ASP A 67 17.04 -0.19 4.42
C ASP A 67 16.91 1.31 4.76
N LEU A 68 16.92 1.63 6.06
CA LEU A 68 16.70 2.98 6.57
C LEU A 68 17.72 4.00 6.02
N ALA A 69 18.98 3.61 5.87
CA ALA A 69 20.03 4.48 5.35
C ALA A 69 19.77 4.83 3.88
N THR A 70 19.39 3.84 3.08
CA THR A 70 19.03 3.99 1.67
C THR A 70 17.78 4.84 1.51
N ALA A 71 16.73 4.59 2.31
CA ALA A 71 15.52 5.40 2.33
C ALA A 71 15.81 6.87 2.70
N GLY A 72 16.67 7.10 3.71
CA GLY A 72 17.13 8.44 4.09
C GLY A 72 17.85 9.16 2.95
N SER A 73 18.71 8.44 2.21
CA SER A 73 19.37 8.98 1.01
C SER A 73 18.37 9.33 -0.10
N PHE A 74 17.31 8.53 -0.29
CA PHE A 74 16.26 8.84 -1.28
C PHE A 74 15.53 10.14 -0.95
N LEU A 75 15.16 10.33 0.32
CA LEU A 75 14.50 11.54 0.80
C LEU A 75 15.39 12.77 0.60
N ALA A 76 16.67 12.68 0.97
CA ALA A 76 17.62 13.77 0.85
C ALA A 76 17.91 14.17 -0.61
N ARG A 77 17.93 13.19 -1.53
CA ARG A 77 18.21 13.43 -2.96
C ARG A 77 16.99 13.99 -3.71
N GLY A 78 15.79 13.65 -3.29
CA GLY A 78 14.57 13.92 -4.04
C GLY A 78 14.47 13.08 -5.33
N GLY A 79 13.34 13.21 -6.04
CA GLY A 79 13.05 12.41 -7.24
C GLY A 79 12.74 10.93 -6.95
N PHE A 80 12.54 10.57 -5.69
CA PHE A 80 12.04 9.27 -5.25
C PHE A 80 10.66 9.43 -4.63
N TYR A 81 9.76 8.50 -4.95
CA TYR A 81 8.37 8.52 -4.50
C TYR A 81 7.99 7.15 -3.95
N TRP A 82 7.12 7.07 -2.96
CA TRP A 82 6.59 5.77 -2.54
C TRP A 82 5.66 5.21 -3.62
N ASN A 83 5.78 3.91 -3.85
CA ASN A 83 4.87 3.17 -4.70
C ASN A 83 3.52 2.99 -3.99
N SER A 84 2.49 3.64 -4.51
CA SER A 84 1.15 3.59 -3.92
C SER A 84 0.36 2.31 -4.22
N GLY A 85 0.90 1.39 -5.04
CA GLY A 85 0.14 0.23 -5.55
C GLY A 85 -1.03 0.59 -6.47
N MET A 86 -1.19 1.87 -6.82
CA MET A 86 -2.19 2.34 -7.76
C MET A 86 -1.61 2.41 -9.17
N PHE A 87 -2.38 1.95 -10.14
CA PHE A 87 -1.97 1.94 -11.54
C PHE A 87 -3.07 2.39 -12.49
N CYS A 88 -2.66 2.88 -13.65
CA CYS A 88 -3.54 3.23 -14.75
C CYS A 88 -2.90 2.81 -16.09
N TRP A 89 -3.69 2.16 -16.94
CA TRP A 89 -3.27 1.69 -18.27
C TRP A 89 -4.50 1.36 -19.12
N CYS A 90 -4.31 1.31 -20.44
CA CYS A 90 -5.28 0.68 -21.34
C CYS A 90 -5.15 -0.85 -21.28
N ILE A 91 -6.27 -1.57 -21.43
CA ILE A 91 -6.32 -3.04 -21.45
C ILE A 91 -5.34 -3.60 -22.49
N GLY A 92 -5.32 -3.06 -23.71
CA GLY A 92 -4.41 -3.51 -24.76
C GLY A 92 -2.93 -3.35 -24.41
N THR A 93 -2.56 -2.31 -23.64
CA THR A 93 -1.19 -2.06 -23.20
C THR A 93 -0.76 -3.08 -22.15
N ILE A 94 -1.60 -3.30 -21.13
CA ILE A 94 -1.28 -4.24 -20.05
C ILE A 94 -1.29 -5.70 -20.54
N SER A 95 -2.19 -6.08 -21.46
CA SER A 95 -2.21 -7.43 -22.04
C SER A 95 -0.89 -7.76 -22.76
N LYS A 96 -0.38 -6.84 -23.58
CA LYS A 96 0.92 -7.00 -24.24
C LYS A 96 2.07 -7.14 -23.24
N ALA A 97 1.99 -6.41 -22.13
CA ALA A 97 3.00 -6.52 -21.07
C ALA A 97 2.94 -7.89 -20.37
N PHE A 98 1.75 -8.42 -20.10
CA PHE A 98 1.57 -9.78 -19.58
C PHE A 98 2.09 -10.84 -20.56
N GLU A 99 1.76 -10.74 -21.84
CA GLU A 99 2.28 -11.66 -22.88
C GLU A 99 3.82 -11.67 -22.90
N ARG A 100 4.45 -10.50 -22.78
CA ARG A 100 5.91 -10.36 -22.87
C ARG A 100 6.64 -10.76 -21.58
N HIS A 101 6.09 -10.46 -20.41
CA HIS A 101 6.82 -10.55 -19.14
C HIS A 101 6.27 -11.60 -18.18
N MET A 102 5.07 -12.13 -18.43
CA MET A 102 4.38 -13.10 -17.58
C MET A 102 3.47 -14.02 -18.41
N GLN A 103 4.03 -14.60 -19.48
CA GLN A 103 3.30 -15.45 -20.43
C GLN A 103 2.41 -16.53 -19.78
N PRO A 104 2.83 -17.25 -18.71
CA PRO A 104 1.96 -18.23 -18.07
C PRO A 104 0.64 -17.64 -17.54
N ALA A 105 0.67 -16.40 -17.01
CA ALA A 105 -0.53 -15.72 -16.56
C ALA A 105 -1.40 -15.27 -17.75
N ALA A 106 -0.79 -14.79 -18.83
CA ALA A 106 -1.51 -14.40 -20.04
C ALA A 106 -2.28 -15.59 -20.65
N GLU A 107 -1.64 -16.75 -20.77
CA GLU A 107 -2.26 -17.99 -21.27
C GLU A 107 -3.41 -18.45 -20.38
N LEU A 108 -3.24 -18.36 -19.05
CA LEU A 108 -4.27 -18.75 -18.11
C LEU A 108 -5.48 -17.79 -18.15
N CYS A 109 -5.23 -16.49 -18.25
CA CYS A 109 -6.27 -15.48 -18.46
C CYS A 109 -7.08 -15.74 -19.73
N ALA A 110 -6.43 -16.17 -20.83
CA ALA A 110 -7.12 -16.55 -22.06
C ALA A 110 -8.04 -17.76 -21.86
N LYS A 111 -7.59 -18.81 -21.14
CA LYS A 111 -8.41 -19.98 -20.80
C LYS A 111 -9.62 -19.59 -19.93
N ILE A 112 -9.39 -18.76 -18.91
CA ILE A 112 -10.45 -18.22 -18.04
C ILE A 112 -11.47 -17.42 -18.88
N GLY A 113 -10.99 -16.56 -19.78
CA GLY A 113 -11.85 -15.77 -20.66
C GLY A 113 -12.73 -16.62 -21.57
N ALA A 114 -12.23 -17.77 -22.06
CA ALA A 114 -13.02 -18.72 -22.83
C ALA A 114 -14.15 -19.34 -21.99
N VAL A 115 -13.86 -19.77 -20.76
CA VAL A 115 -14.85 -20.31 -19.82
C VAL A 115 -15.96 -19.29 -19.54
N TRP A 116 -15.61 -18.04 -19.23
CA TRP A 116 -16.61 -17.00 -18.98
C TRP A 116 -17.40 -16.58 -20.23
N SER A 117 -16.81 -16.69 -21.41
CA SER A 117 -17.52 -16.41 -22.67
C SER A 117 -18.58 -17.47 -22.97
N GLU A 118 -18.33 -18.73 -22.60
CA GLU A 118 -19.26 -19.85 -22.80
C GLU A 118 -20.31 -19.96 -21.68
N GLN A 119 -19.88 -19.81 -20.42
CA GLN A 119 -20.68 -20.14 -19.24
C GLN A 119 -21.16 -18.91 -18.47
N GLY A 120 -20.72 -17.73 -18.87
CA GLY A 120 -21.04 -16.46 -18.24
C GLY A 120 -20.04 -16.02 -17.16
N PRO A 121 -20.07 -14.73 -16.77
CA PRO A 121 -19.29 -14.22 -15.66
C PRO A 121 -19.65 -14.95 -14.36
N GLY A 122 -18.65 -15.45 -13.64
CA GLY A 122 -18.85 -16.15 -12.37
C GLY A 122 -18.83 -17.68 -12.44
N ALA A 123 -18.63 -18.26 -13.62
CA ALA A 123 -18.30 -19.68 -13.72
C ALA A 123 -17.05 -20.01 -12.89
N ASP A 124 -17.03 -21.21 -12.31
CA ASP A 124 -15.93 -21.65 -11.44
C ASP A 124 -14.64 -21.81 -12.25
N ILE A 125 -13.64 -21.01 -11.89
CA ILE A 125 -12.29 -21.05 -12.47
C ILE A 125 -11.27 -21.62 -11.51
N SER A 126 -11.68 -22.15 -10.35
CA SER A 126 -10.78 -22.59 -9.27
C SER A 126 -9.72 -23.57 -9.75
N THR A 127 -10.09 -24.51 -10.61
CA THR A 127 -9.16 -25.49 -11.20
C THR A 127 -8.09 -24.82 -12.05
N LEU A 128 -8.46 -23.83 -12.88
CA LEU A 128 -7.52 -23.06 -13.69
C LEU A 128 -6.67 -22.14 -12.80
N TYR A 129 -7.31 -21.42 -11.89
CA TYR A 129 -6.68 -20.38 -11.07
C TYR A 129 -5.63 -20.92 -10.10
N LYS A 130 -5.70 -22.21 -9.72
CA LYS A 130 -4.67 -22.88 -8.92
C LYS A 130 -3.28 -22.80 -9.55
N ASP A 131 -3.20 -22.75 -10.88
CA ASP A 131 -1.94 -22.68 -11.63
C ASP A 131 -1.46 -21.22 -11.86
N MET A 132 -2.20 -20.22 -11.36
CA MET A 132 -1.83 -18.82 -11.52
C MET A 132 -0.53 -18.52 -10.75
N PRO A 133 0.50 -17.94 -11.40
CA PRO A 133 1.72 -17.59 -10.70
C PRO A 133 1.46 -16.55 -9.60
N ARG A 134 1.97 -16.81 -8.39
CA ARG A 134 1.85 -15.91 -7.23
C ARG A 134 2.96 -14.87 -7.24
N VAL A 135 2.87 -13.90 -8.14
CA VAL A 135 3.84 -12.81 -8.26
C VAL A 135 3.11 -11.46 -8.31
N PRO A 136 3.47 -10.47 -7.48
CA PRO A 136 2.91 -9.13 -7.54
C PRO A 136 3.08 -8.50 -8.92
N ILE A 137 2.10 -7.71 -9.35
CA ILE A 137 2.13 -7.03 -10.65
C ILE A 137 3.29 -6.04 -10.76
N ASP A 138 3.71 -5.46 -9.63
CA ASP A 138 4.88 -4.61 -9.49
C ASP A 138 6.12 -5.30 -10.05
N ILE A 139 6.41 -6.49 -9.55
CA ILE A 139 7.59 -7.29 -9.93
C ILE A 139 7.39 -7.93 -11.30
N ALA A 140 6.20 -8.48 -11.55
CA ALA A 140 5.93 -9.23 -12.76
C ALA A 140 5.94 -8.35 -14.02
N ILE A 141 5.38 -7.14 -13.90
CA ILE A 141 5.14 -6.23 -15.02
C ILE A 141 5.87 -4.92 -14.81
N MET A 142 5.56 -4.19 -13.72
CA MET A 142 6.02 -2.80 -13.59
C MET A 142 7.53 -2.68 -13.45
N GLU A 143 8.28 -3.67 -12.96
CA GLU A 143 9.74 -3.61 -12.92
C GLU A 143 10.40 -3.86 -14.27
N LYS A 144 9.68 -4.50 -15.21
CA LYS A 144 10.24 -5.03 -16.47
C LYS A 144 9.73 -4.31 -17.71
N ALA A 145 8.51 -3.80 -17.66
CA ALA A 145 7.84 -3.23 -18.80
C ALA A 145 8.50 -1.93 -19.28
N GLU A 146 8.31 -1.63 -20.56
CA GLU A 146 8.73 -0.38 -21.17
C GLU A 146 7.67 0.72 -20.98
N ARG A 147 8.04 1.99 -21.22
CA ARG A 147 7.13 3.16 -21.22
C ARG A 147 6.33 3.34 -19.92
N ARG A 148 6.96 2.97 -18.80
CA ARG A 148 6.44 3.16 -17.45
C ARG A 148 6.60 4.61 -17.02
N CYS A 149 5.57 5.15 -16.40
CA CYS A 149 5.56 6.54 -15.96
C CYS A 149 5.08 6.64 -14.51
N VAL A 150 5.57 7.65 -13.81
CA VAL A 150 5.13 8.01 -12.47
C VAL A 150 4.54 9.40 -12.48
N ILE A 151 3.40 9.56 -11.82
CA ILE A 151 2.80 10.85 -11.49
C ILE A 151 3.05 11.08 -10.01
N PRO A 152 3.97 12.00 -9.63
CA PRO A 152 4.15 12.43 -8.26
C PRO A 152 2.87 13.10 -7.73
N VAL A 153 2.39 12.66 -6.58
CA VAL A 153 1.14 13.14 -6.00
C VAL A 153 1.23 13.32 -4.49
N ASP A 154 0.49 14.33 -4.01
CA ASP A 154 0.11 14.47 -2.60
C ASP A 154 -1.41 14.32 -2.52
N LEU A 155 -1.84 13.17 -2.02
CA LEU A 155 -3.25 12.78 -1.95
C LEU A 155 -3.77 12.73 -0.51
N GLY A 156 -2.93 13.08 0.48
CA GLY A 156 -3.12 12.69 1.87
C GLY A 156 -3.43 11.18 1.96
N TRP A 157 -2.55 10.41 1.33
CA TRP A 157 -2.66 8.96 1.15
C TRP A 157 -2.13 8.22 2.37
N SER A 158 -2.78 7.10 2.69
CA SER A 158 -2.30 6.12 3.64
C SER A 158 -2.65 4.72 3.11
N ASP A 159 -1.71 3.77 3.20
CA ASP A 159 -1.99 2.36 2.93
C ASP A 159 -2.68 1.65 4.10
N VAL A 160 -2.91 2.36 5.21
CA VAL A 160 -3.50 1.81 6.44
C VAL A 160 -2.74 0.56 6.93
N GLY A 161 -1.44 0.48 6.62
CA GLY A 161 -0.61 -0.69 6.91
C GLY A 161 -0.17 -0.81 8.38
N SER A 162 -0.38 0.24 9.19
CA SER A 162 0.07 0.29 10.59
C SER A 162 -0.90 0.96 11.53
N TRP A 163 -0.77 0.66 12.83
CA TRP A 163 -1.53 1.33 13.89
C TRP A 163 -1.23 2.82 13.98
N LYS A 164 0.00 3.24 13.63
CA LYS A 164 0.35 4.65 13.46
C LYS A 164 -0.47 5.31 12.35
N ALA A 165 -0.60 4.67 11.20
CA ALA A 165 -1.40 5.19 10.10
C ALA A 165 -2.88 5.37 10.49
N LEU A 166 -3.45 4.39 11.20
CA LEU A 166 -4.80 4.52 11.76
C LEU A 166 -4.91 5.68 12.76
N TRP A 167 -3.93 5.85 13.64
CA TRP A 167 -3.90 6.98 14.56
C TRP A 167 -3.89 8.32 13.83
N GLU A 168 -3.09 8.48 12.78
CA GLU A 168 -3.01 9.72 11.98
C GLU A 168 -4.38 10.10 11.40
N LEU A 169 -5.16 9.10 10.96
CA LEU A 169 -6.48 9.27 10.35
C LEU A 169 -7.61 9.60 11.33
N CYS A 170 -7.47 9.24 12.61
CA CYS A 170 -8.53 9.43 13.59
C CYS A 170 -8.60 10.87 14.14
N ALA A 171 -9.80 11.30 14.54
CA ALA A 171 -9.98 12.53 15.31
C ALA A 171 -9.43 12.34 16.74
N LYS A 172 -8.55 13.23 17.18
CA LYS A 172 -7.84 13.12 18.46
C LYS A 172 -8.39 14.11 19.48
N ASP A 173 -8.16 13.84 20.76
CA ASP A 173 -8.42 14.79 21.84
C ASP A 173 -7.35 15.90 21.89
N GLN A 174 -7.44 16.78 22.89
CA GLN A 174 -6.49 17.90 23.07
C GLN A 174 -5.06 17.45 23.38
N GLN A 175 -4.86 16.22 23.85
CA GLN A 175 -3.55 15.64 24.18
C GLN A 175 -3.03 14.72 23.05
N GLY A 176 -3.71 14.68 21.90
CA GLY A 176 -3.33 13.84 20.76
C GLY A 176 -3.71 12.37 20.90
N ASN A 177 -4.53 12.01 21.91
CA ASN A 177 -4.99 10.65 22.09
C ASN A 177 -6.21 10.35 21.23
N PHE A 178 -6.32 9.11 20.76
CA PHE A 178 -7.53 8.54 20.20
C PHE A 178 -7.95 7.32 21.02
N SER A 179 -9.26 7.15 21.24
CA SER A 179 -9.85 5.94 21.80
C SER A 179 -11.18 5.60 21.15
N SER A 180 -11.41 4.33 20.83
CA SER A 180 -12.71 3.84 20.33
C SER A 180 -13.77 3.64 21.41
N ALA A 181 -13.37 3.62 22.68
CA ALA A 181 -14.22 3.48 23.86
C ALA A 181 -13.88 4.55 24.91
N PRO A 182 -14.66 4.71 26.00
CA PRO A 182 -14.36 5.68 27.04
C PRO A 182 -12.93 5.58 27.58
N LEU A 183 -12.22 6.71 27.60
CA LEU A 183 -10.82 6.83 28.00
C LEU A 183 -10.68 7.72 29.24
N TYR A 184 -9.87 7.28 30.20
CA TYR A 184 -9.33 8.12 31.26
C TYR A 184 -7.82 8.26 31.09
N ALA A 185 -7.34 9.48 30.88
CA ALA A 185 -5.93 9.76 30.62
C ALA A 185 -5.39 10.80 31.61
N ILE A 186 -4.26 10.51 32.25
CA ILE A 186 -3.49 11.45 33.08
C ILE A 186 -2.05 11.46 32.57
N ASP A 187 -1.49 12.63 32.29
CA ASP A 187 -0.10 12.79 31.82
C ASP A 187 0.22 11.82 30.67
N ALA A 188 -0.65 11.78 29.65
CA ALA A 188 -0.59 10.81 28.58
C ALA A 188 -0.96 11.44 27.24
N HIS A 189 -0.08 11.28 26.24
CA HIS A 189 -0.14 12.02 24.99
C HIS A 189 0.05 11.10 23.79
N GLU A 190 -0.55 11.49 22.66
CA GLU A 190 -0.23 10.90 21.35
C GLU A 190 -0.52 9.38 21.25
N ASN A 191 -1.44 8.85 22.07
CA ASN A 191 -1.76 7.42 22.11
C ASN A 191 -2.89 7.03 21.15
N TYR A 192 -2.88 5.79 20.70
CA TYR A 192 -3.93 5.16 19.90
C TYR A 192 -4.51 3.97 20.65
N ILE A 193 -5.77 4.04 21.03
CA ILE A 193 -6.43 2.98 21.79
C ILE A 193 -7.60 2.45 20.96
N LYS A 194 -7.48 1.20 20.54
CA LYS A 194 -8.55 0.45 19.87
C LYS A 194 -9.00 -0.64 20.82
N SER A 195 -10.07 -0.39 21.55
CA SER A 195 -10.69 -1.31 22.50
C SER A 195 -12.19 -1.05 22.59
N ASP A 196 -12.94 -2.09 22.92
CA ASP A 196 -14.38 -1.99 23.22
C ASP A 196 -14.63 -1.79 24.74
N LYS A 197 -13.56 -1.73 25.54
CA LYS A 197 -13.59 -1.57 26.99
C LYS A 197 -13.17 -0.17 27.42
N PHE A 198 -13.60 0.23 28.62
CA PHE A 198 -13.04 1.39 29.29
C PHE A 198 -11.53 1.21 29.48
N THR A 199 -10.75 2.21 29.08
CA THR A 199 -9.29 2.19 29.17
C THR A 199 -8.80 3.34 30.05
N ALA A 200 -7.87 3.07 30.95
CA ALA A 200 -7.18 4.08 31.74
C ALA A 200 -5.68 4.04 31.46
N ILE A 201 -5.10 5.19 31.13
CA ILE A 201 -3.66 5.35 30.86
C ILE A 201 -3.09 6.49 31.70
N ILE A 202 -1.91 6.27 32.29
CA ILE A 202 -1.28 7.23 33.20
C ILE A 202 0.22 7.26 32.92
N GLY A 203 0.77 8.42 32.60
CA GLY A 203 2.22 8.61 32.42
C GLY A 203 2.80 7.90 31.20
N VAL A 204 2.00 7.70 30.15
CA VAL A 204 2.41 6.99 28.93
C VAL A 204 2.12 7.81 27.69
N ASP A 205 3.11 7.85 26.81
CA ASP A 205 3.02 8.56 25.54
C ASP A 205 3.32 7.63 24.38
N ASN A 206 2.79 7.96 23.20
CA ASN A 206 3.17 7.33 21.95
C ASN A 206 2.94 5.80 21.93
N LEU A 207 1.86 5.31 22.56
CA LEU A 207 1.49 3.89 22.52
C LEU A 207 0.33 3.63 21.56
N CYS A 208 0.36 2.46 20.93
CA CYS A 208 -0.79 1.80 20.34
C CYS A 208 -1.22 0.66 21.28
N VAL A 209 -2.46 0.70 21.76
CA VAL A 209 -3.09 -0.35 22.57
C VAL A 209 -4.25 -0.91 21.77
N ILE A 210 -4.13 -2.15 21.32
CA ILE A 210 -5.11 -2.81 20.47
C ILE A 210 -5.64 -4.02 21.21
N GLU A 211 -6.95 -4.06 21.40
CA GLU A 211 -7.68 -5.18 21.94
C GLU A 211 -8.46 -5.87 20.82
N THR A 212 -8.30 -7.18 20.73
CA THR A 212 -9.20 -8.10 20.02
C THR A 212 -9.85 -9.04 21.05
N ASP A 213 -10.77 -9.90 20.60
CA ASP A 213 -11.47 -10.84 21.49
C ASP A 213 -10.51 -11.77 22.26
N ASP A 214 -9.35 -12.04 21.68
CA ASP A 214 -8.40 -13.07 22.08
C ASP A 214 -7.01 -12.53 22.47
N ALA A 215 -6.68 -11.27 22.11
CA ALA A 215 -5.35 -10.72 22.31
C ALA A 215 -5.34 -9.22 22.64
N ILE A 216 -4.25 -8.79 23.27
CA ILE A 216 -3.94 -7.37 23.46
C ILE A 216 -2.53 -7.11 22.96
N LEU A 217 -2.40 -6.19 22.01
CA LEU A 217 -1.13 -5.66 21.53
C LEU A 217 -0.87 -4.30 22.19
N ILE A 218 0.30 -4.15 22.82
CA ILE A 218 0.81 -2.86 23.29
C ILE A 218 2.16 -2.65 22.60
N VAL A 219 2.25 -1.59 21.79
CA VAL A 219 3.45 -1.28 21.04
C VAL A 219 3.67 0.23 21.01
N ALA A 220 4.92 0.67 21.00
CA ALA A 220 5.21 2.06 20.72
C ALA A 220 4.75 2.38 19.29
N LYS A 221 4.06 3.50 19.09
CA LYS A 221 3.43 3.88 17.82
C LYS A 221 4.44 3.96 16.67
N ASP A 222 5.67 4.39 16.95
CA ASP A 222 6.80 4.43 16.01
C ASP A 222 7.36 3.04 15.65
N ARG A 223 7.04 2.01 16.44
CA ARG A 223 7.36 0.60 16.21
C ARG A 223 6.17 -0.24 15.77
N SER A 224 5.08 0.39 15.29
CA SER A 224 3.86 -0.33 14.86
C SER A 224 4.13 -1.45 13.84
N GLU A 225 5.13 -1.27 12.97
CA GLU A 225 5.56 -2.25 11.95
C GLU A 225 6.20 -3.52 12.54
N ASP A 226 6.66 -3.46 13.79
CA ASP A 226 7.29 -4.60 14.47
C ASP A 226 6.26 -5.65 14.92
N VAL A 227 4.95 -5.44 14.67
CA VAL A 227 3.91 -6.44 14.88
C VAL A 227 4.20 -7.76 14.16
N LYS A 228 4.93 -7.71 13.03
CA LYS A 228 5.42 -8.90 12.32
C LYS A 228 6.27 -9.82 13.19
N LEU A 229 7.01 -9.29 14.18
CA LEU A 229 7.81 -10.08 15.10
C LEU A 229 6.92 -10.93 16.02
N VAL A 230 5.76 -10.40 16.41
CA VAL A 230 4.75 -11.14 17.17
C VAL A 230 4.16 -12.24 16.31
N VAL A 231 3.75 -11.92 15.07
CA VAL A 231 3.23 -12.91 14.10
C VAL A 231 4.23 -14.03 13.83
N GLU A 232 5.51 -13.71 13.65
CA GLU A 232 6.59 -14.70 13.48
C GLU A 232 6.74 -15.59 14.71
N ASN A 233 6.72 -15.00 15.91
CA ASN A 233 6.80 -15.75 17.16
C ASN A 233 5.59 -16.69 17.35
N LEU A 234 4.36 -16.21 17.10
CA LEU A 234 3.14 -17.04 17.23
C LEU A 234 3.17 -18.24 16.26
N LYS A 235 3.63 -18.03 15.01
CA LYS A 235 3.83 -19.12 14.04
C LYS A 235 4.86 -20.14 14.51
N GLN A 236 5.98 -19.69 15.07
CA GLN A 236 7.04 -20.58 15.58
C GLN A 236 6.59 -21.41 16.79
N ASN A 237 5.66 -20.89 17.58
CA ASN A 237 5.13 -21.56 18.76
C ASN A 237 3.79 -22.28 18.51
N GLU A 238 3.36 -22.40 17.24
CA GLU A 238 2.12 -23.06 16.83
C GLU A 238 0.83 -22.49 17.45
N LEU A 239 0.86 -21.23 17.90
CA LEU A 239 -0.29 -20.50 18.47
C LEU A 239 -1.12 -19.86 17.35
N THR A 240 -1.60 -20.69 16.44
CA THR A 240 -2.30 -20.23 15.21
C THR A 240 -3.66 -19.60 15.46
N GLU A 241 -4.24 -19.85 16.63
CA GLU A 241 -5.50 -19.27 17.08
C GLU A 241 -5.40 -17.77 17.41
N LEU A 242 -4.18 -17.24 17.59
CA LEU A 242 -3.89 -15.83 17.89
C LEU A 242 -3.32 -15.06 16.67
N LEU A 243 -3.34 -15.67 15.47
CA LEU A 243 -2.78 -15.12 14.23
C LEU A 243 -3.79 -14.35 13.38
#